data_AF-A0A1W9HNJ6-F1
#
_entry.id   AF-A0A1W9HNJ6-F1
#
_cell.length_a   1.000
_cell.length_b   1.000
_cell.length_c   1.000
_cell.angle_alpha   90.00
_cell.angle_beta   90.00
_cell.angle_gamma   90.00
#
_symmetry.space_group_name_H-M   'P 1'
#
loop_
_entity.id
_entity.type
_entity.pdbx_description
1 polymer ?
#
loop_
_entity_poly.entity_id
_entity_poly.type
_entity_poly.pdbx_seq_one_letter_code
_entity_poly.pdbx_strand_id
1 'polypeptide(L)'
;MNQQGSVSYFVLVPSLVMILTIVAAIALLIFTFRKNQRTCRTISLDAQAIQGEALNKILNLNMKARMLRQKETAIKAAMLAGTISPPSLAKLYVALRLVQTSRRALDVQQRSIIYAANIRATQIANSSNTLPRKVIRLRVQPVNKSELAPEYKVDANFEKAQSLNYSYRLSMKDILPGWLLNFFIEVKDLQMKCGATLKKKEDKWLPVLSAAN
;
A
#
# COMPACT_ATOMS: atom_id res chain seq x y z
N MET A 1 -24.85 68.94 18.82
CA MET A 1 -25.39 67.67 18.27
C MET A 1 -24.24 66.95 17.58
N ASN A 2 -23.66 65.94 18.23
CA ASN A 2 -22.50 65.19 17.71
C ASN A 2 -22.96 64.11 16.71
N GLN A 3 -23.08 64.48 15.43
CA GLN A 3 -23.37 63.55 14.32
C GLN A 3 -22.11 62.89 13.71
N GLN A 4 -20.91 63.22 14.20
CA GLN A 4 -19.65 62.62 13.68
C GLN A 4 -19.35 61.21 14.22
N GLY A 5 -20.11 60.72 15.21
CA GLY A 5 -19.87 59.41 15.83
C GLY A 5 -20.48 58.22 15.10
N SER A 6 -21.43 58.41 14.19
CA SER A 6 -22.15 57.30 13.53
C SER A 6 -21.50 56.83 12.23
N VAL A 7 -20.81 57.71 11.49
CA VAL A 7 -20.24 57.40 10.17
C VAL A 7 -19.07 56.40 10.27
N SER A 8 -18.31 56.44 11.36
CA SER A 8 -17.19 55.53 11.61
C SER A 8 -17.62 54.07 11.85
N TYR A 9 -18.81 53.83 12.43
CA TYR A 9 -19.32 52.47 12.65
C TYR A 9 -19.74 51.77 11.35
N PHE A 10 -20.30 52.52 10.39
CA PHE A 10 -20.76 51.95 9.11
C PHE A 10 -19.62 51.43 8.22
N VAL A 11 -18.38 51.89 8.43
CA VAL A 11 -17.21 51.44 7.67
C VAL A 11 -16.41 50.37 8.43
N LEU A 12 -16.31 50.49 9.76
CA LEU A 12 -15.54 49.57 10.60
C LEU A 12 -16.20 48.19 10.76
N VAL A 13 -17.53 48.13 10.87
CA VAL A 13 -18.22 46.84 11.07
C VAL A 13 -18.13 45.93 9.84
N PRO A 14 -18.42 46.38 8.60
CA PRO A 14 -18.34 45.52 7.41
C PRO A 14 -16.91 45.06 7.10
N SER A 15 -15.91 45.92 7.33
CA SER A 15 -14.50 45.56 7.15
C SER A 15 -14.06 44.49 8.14
N LEU A 16 -14.47 44.59 9.40
CA LEU A 16 -14.20 43.56 10.41
C LEU A 16 -14.86 42.22 10.05
N VAL A 17 -16.11 42.24 9.58
CA VAL A 17 -16.81 41.03 9.10
C VAL A 17 -16.09 40.41 7.89
N MET A 18 -15.65 41.23 6.93
CA MET A 18 -14.87 40.76 5.79
C MET A 18 -13.57 40.10 6.24
N ILE A 19 -12.81 40.71 7.15
CA ILE A 19 -11.57 40.13 7.68
C ILE A 19 -11.85 38.79 8.38
N LEU A 20 -12.87 38.73 9.24
CA LEU A 20 -13.23 37.50 9.95
C LEU A 20 -13.63 36.37 8.99
N THR A 21 -14.36 36.67 7.92
CA THR A 21 -14.75 35.67 6.91
C THR A 21 -13.55 35.16 6.10
N ILE A 22 -12.59 36.03 5.75
CA ILE A 22 -11.33 35.63 5.10
C ILE A 22 -10.52 34.72 6.02
N VAL A 23 -10.38 35.08 7.30
CA VAL A 23 -9.66 34.26 8.29
C VAL A 23 -10.31 32.89 8.46
N ALA A 24 -11.65 32.84 8.54
CA ALA A 24 -12.38 31.58 8.61
C ALA A 24 -12.19 30.72 7.36
N ALA A 25 -12.21 31.32 6.17
CA ALA A 25 -11.94 30.63 4.90
C ALA A 25 -10.53 30.02 4.87
N ILE A 26 -9.51 30.79 5.27
CA ILE A 26 -8.12 30.31 5.37
C ILE A 26 -8.02 29.15 6.37
N ALA A 27 -8.64 29.27 7.55
CA ALA A 27 -8.63 28.22 8.55
C ALA A 27 -9.27 26.92 8.02
N LEU A 28 -10.39 27.03 7.30
CA LEU A 28 -11.10 25.91 6.70
C LEU A 28 -10.27 25.22 5.60
N LEU A 29 -9.55 26.01 4.79
CA LEU A 29 -8.59 25.48 3.80
C LEU A 29 -7.46 24.70 4.47
N ILE A 30 -6.81 25.27 5.48
CA ILE A 30 -5.72 24.62 6.21
C ILE A 30 -6.21 23.33 6.88
N PHE A 31 -7.39 23.36 7.50
CA PHE A 31 -7.97 22.19 8.15
C PHE A 31 -8.26 21.08 7.14
N THR A 32 -8.90 21.42 6.01
CA THR A 32 -9.23 20.46 4.95
C THR A 32 -7.97 19.87 4.31
N PHE A 33 -6.98 20.71 4.04
CA PHE A 33 -5.67 20.28 3.54
C PHE A 33 -5.00 19.29 4.49
N ARG A 34 -4.89 19.62 5.78
CA ARG A 34 -4.27 18.76 6.79
C ARG A 34 -5.02 17.45 6.96
N LYS A 35 -6.36 17.49 6.94
CA LYS A 35 -7.21 16.30 7.02
C LYS A 35 -6.95 15.37 5.84
N ASN A 36 -7.05 15.88 4.61
CA ASN A 36 -6.83 15.08 3.39
C ASN A 36 -5.40 14.54 3.29
N GLN A 37 -4.41 15.32 3.69
CA GLN A 37 -3.02 14.87 3.73
C GLN A 37 -2.82 13.73 4.75
N ARG A 38 -3.40 13.85 5.96
CA ARG A 38 -3.37 12.78 6.97
C ARG A 38 -4.06 11.52 6.46
N THR A 39 -5.28 11.65 5.93
CA THR A 39 -6.03 10.53 5.34
C THR A 39 -5.22 9.81 4.27
N CYS A 40 -4.58 10.55 3.36
CA CYS A 40 -3.74 9.93 2.34
C CYS A 40 -2.52 9.20 2.93
N ARG A 41 -1.82 9.82 3.89
CA ARG A 41 -0.66 9.21 4.55
C ARG A 41 -1.05 7.93 5.27
N THR A 42 -2.15 7.94 6.01
CA THR A 42 -2.68 6.76 6.72
C THR A 42 -3.04 5.66 5.73
N ILE A 43 -3.88 5.95 4.72
CA ILE A 43 -4.29 4.94 3.73
C ILE A 43 -3.09 4.33 2.99
N SER A 44 -2.13 5.17 2.59
CA SER A 44 -0.94 4.68 1.88
C SER A 44 -0.04 3.84 2.79
N LEU A 45 0.18 4.24 4.04
CA LEU A 45 0.94 3.47 5.02
C LEU A 45 0.26 2.14 5.36
N ASP A 46 -1.05 2.14 5.60
CA ASP A 46 -1.81 0.95 5.96
C ASP A 46 -1.84 -0.06 4.80
N ALA A 47 -2.07 0.41 3.58
CA ALA A 47 -2.00 -0.44 2.39
C ALA A 47 -0.60 -1.05 2.22
N GLN A 48 0.47 -0.28 2.47
CA GLN A 48 1.83 -0.82 2.44
C GLN A 48 2.13 -1.75 3.62
N ALA A 49 1.58 -1.49 4.81
CA ALA A 49 1.76 -2.35 5.98
C ALA A 49 1.26 -3.78 5.70
N ILE A 50 0.08 -3.91 5.08
CA ILE A 50 -0.47 -5.21 4.64
C ILE A 50 0.47 -5.90 3.66
N GLN A 51 0.99 -5.15 2.68
CA GLN A 51 1.90 -5.68 1.67
C GLN A 51 3.23 -6.12 2.30
N GLY A 52 3.76 -5.35 3.27
CA GLY A 52 4.98 -5.66 4.01
C GLY A 52 4.82 -6.92 4.86
N GLU A 53 3.70 -7.05 5.58
CA GLU A 53 3.39 -8.26 6.35
C GLU A 53 3.33 -9.49 5.45
N ALA A 54 2.62 -9.40 4.33
CA ALA A 54 2.51 -10.47 3.36
C ALA A 54 3.87 -10.84 2.75
N LEU A 55 4.67 -9.84 2.39
CA LEU A 55 6.02 -10.04 1.87
C LEU A 55 6.90 -10.79 2.87
N ASN A 56 6.95 -10.32 4.11
CA ASN A 56 7.75 -10.96 5.16
C ASN A 56 7.30 -12.42 5.38
N LYS A 57 5.98 -12.68 5.39
CA LYS A 57 5.44 -14.05 5.47
C LYS A 57 5.89 -14.93 4.30
N ILE A 58 5.80 -14.43 3.07
CA ILE A 58 6.22 -15.18 1.87
C ILE A 58 7.71 -15.48 1.89
N LEU A 59 8.55 -14.49 2.25
CA LEU A 59 9.99 -14.67 2.33
C LEU A 59 10.37 -15.70 3.41
N ASN A 60 9.67 -15.72 4.55
CA ASN A 60 9.88 -16.73 5.59
C ASN A 60 9.51 -18.15 5.12
N LEU A 61 8.57 -18.29 4.18
CA LEU A 61 8.21 -19.57 3.59
C LEU A 61 9.26 -20.11 2.59
N ASN A 62 10.22 -19.29 2.14
CA ASN A 62 11.27 -19.72 1.22
C ASN A 62 12.14 -20.84 1.81
N MET A 63 12.46 -20.78 3.11
CA MET A 63 13.23 -21.84 3.77
C MET A 63 12.48 -23.18 3.72
N LYS A 64 11.17 -23.16 3.95
CA LYS A 64 10.32 -24.36 3.84
C LYS A 64 10.25 -24.89 2.41
N ALA A 65 10.13 -24.00 1.42
CA ALA A 65 10.17 -24.38 0.00
C ALA A 65 11.49 -25.07 -0.36
N ARG A 66 12.63 -24.51 0.08
CA ARG A 66 13.96 -25.07 -0.13
C ARG A 66 14.12 -26.46 0.51
N MET A 67 13.70 -26.62 1.75
CA MET A 67 13.74 -27.92 2.44
C MET A 67 12.91 -28.99 1.72
N LEU A 68 11.70 -28.63 1.25
CA LEU A 68 10.85 -29.57 0.50
C LEU A 68 11.48 -29.96 -0.85
N ARG A 69 12.11 -29.00 -1.55
CA ARG A 69 12.85 -29.27 -2.80
C ARG A 69 14.03 -30.21 -2.55
N GLN A 70 14.81 -29.96 -1.50
CA GLN A 70 15.93 -30.82 -1.11
C GLN A 70 15.46 -32.24 -0.77
N LYS A 71 14.35 -32.38 -0.03
CA LYS A 71 13.76 -33.70 0.25
C LYS A 71 13.31 -34.42 -1.02
N GLU A 72 12.65 -33.72 -1.94
CA GLU A 72 12.21 -34.33 -3.20
C GLU A 72 13.39 -34.81 -4.05
N THR A 73 14.43 -33.97 -4.18
CA THR A 73 15.64 -34.33 -4.94
C THR A 73 16.38 -35.50 -4.31
N ALA A 74 16.50 -35.55 -2.97
CA ALA A 74 17.10 -36.68 -2.26
C ALA A 74 16.30 -37.98 -2.46
N ILE A 75 14.96 -37.93 -2.37
CA ILE A 75 14.11 -39.11 -2.59
C ILE A 75 14.23 -39.61 -4.04
N LYS A 76 14.22 -38.71 -5.02
CA LYS A 76 14.41 -39.07 -6.44
C LYS A 76 15.79 -39.67 -6.68
N ALA A 77 16.84 -39.11 -6.09
CA ALA A 77 18.20 -39.65 -6.18
C ALA A 77 18.28 -41.06 -5.57
N ALA A 78 17.65 -41.28 -4.40
CA ALA A 78 17.56 -42.60 -3.79
C ALA A 78 16.88 -43.60 -4.73
N MET A 79 15.73 -43.24 -5.32
CA MET A 79 15.03 -44.12 -6.29
C MET A 79 15.88 -44.50 -7.50
N LEU A 80 16.77 -43.61 -7.97
CA LEU A 80 17.65 -43.84 -9.12
C LEU A 80 18.90 -44.67 -8.79
N ALA A 81 19.30 -44.77 -7.52
CA ALA A 81 20.53 -45.45 -7.10
C ALA A 81 20.49 -46.99 -7.24
N GLY A 82 19.41 -47.57 -7.78
CA GLY A 82 19.45 -48.85 -8.49
C GLY A 82 19.52 -50.15 -7.68
N THR A 83 19.71 -50.13 -6.35
CA THR A 83 19.78 -51.35 -5.53
C THR A 83 18.67 -51.45 -4.49
N ILE A 84 17.42 -51.23 -4.92
CA ILE A 84 16.29 -51.04 -4.00
C ILE A 84 15.29 -52.20 -4.16
N SER A 85 15.10 -52.98 -3.09
CA SER A 85 14.10 -54.05 -3.06
C SER A 85 12.67 -53.49 -3.26
N PRO A 86 11.71 -54.26 -3.81
CA PRO A 86 10.35 -53.77 -4.04
C PRO A 86 9.68 -53.09 -2.82
N PRO A 87 9.83 -53.61 -1.58
CA PRO A 87 9.27 -52.96 -0.39
C PRO A 87 9.90 -51.60 -0.06
N SER A 88 11.19 -51.43 -0.32
CA SER A 88 11.89 -50.17 -0.07
C SER A 88 11.57 -49.12 -1.15
N LEU A 89 11.33 -49.56 -2.38
CA LEU A 89 10.84 -48.70 -3.46
C LEU A 89 9.43 -48.16 -3.16
N ALA A 90 8.52 -49.00 -2.66
CA ALA A 90 7.18 -48.58 -2.25
C ALA A 90 7.21 -47.48 -1.18
N LYS A 91 8.09 -47.60 -0.18
CA LYS A 91 8.30 -46.56 0.85
C LYS A 91 8.75 -45.22 0.25
N LEU A 92 9.66 -45.26 -0.73
CA LEU A 92 10.13 -44.04 -1.41
C LEU A 92 9.03 -43.37 -2.23
N TYR A 93 8.17 -44.13 -2.91
CA TYR A 93 7.00 -43.57 -3.61
C TYR A 93 6.04 -42.86 -2.66
N VAL A 94 5.75 -43.47 -1.51
CA VAL A 94 4.90 -42.85 -0.48
C VAL A 94 5.55 -41.56 0.04
N ALA A 95 6.86 -41.60 0.35
CA ALA A 95 7.60 -40.42 0.80
C ALA A 95 7.60 -39.30 -0.26
N LEU A 96 7.81 -39.64 -1.54
CA LEU A 96 7.76 -38.68 -2.64
C LEU A 96 6.39 -38.02 -2.74
N ARG A 97 5.31 -38.81 -2.66
CA ARG A 97 3.93 -38.30 -2.71
C ARG A 97 3.64 -37.36 -1.54
N LEU A 98 4.11 -37.68 -0.33
CA LEU A 98 3.99 -36.83 0.85
C LEU A 98 4.73 -35.49 0.70
N VAL A 99 5.92 -35.50 0.10
CA VAL A 99 6.65 -34.26 -0.19
C VAL A 99 5.91 -33.44 -1.25
N GLN A 100 5.41 -34.07 -2.31
CA GLN A 100 4.64 -33.38 -3.35
C GLN A 100 3.35 -32.74 -2.82
N THR A 101 2.59 -33.43 -1.97
CA THR A 101 1.39 -32.85 -1.33
C THR A 101 1.75 -31.68 -0.44
N SER A 102 2.85 -31.79 0.34
CA SER A 102 3.36 -30.69 1.17
C SER A 102 3.77 -29.48 0.33
N ARG A 103 4.37 -29.69 -0.85
CA ARG A 103 4.68 -28.63 -1.81
C ARG A 103 3.42 -27.99 -2.38
N ARG A 104 2.39 -28.78 -2.76
CA ARG A 104 1.11 -28.22 -3.24
C ARG A 104 0.45 -27.36 -2.18
N ALA A 105 0.41 -27.83 -0.94
CA ALA A 105 -0.14 -27.07 0.17
C ALA A 105 0.62 -25.75 0.40
N LEU A 106 1.97 -25.77 0.29
CA LEU A 106 2.79 -24.57 0.41
C LEU A 106 2.55 -23.58 -0.74
N ASP A 107 2.41 -24.05 -1.98
CA ASP A 107 2.10 -23.19 -3.14
C ASP A 107 0.74 -22.50 -2.96
N VAL A 108 -0.28 -23.26 -2.55
CA VAL A 108 -1.62 -22.71 -2.22
C VAL A 108 -1.52 -21.67 -1.11
N GLN A 109 -0.74 -21.95 -0.06
CA GLN A 109 -0.52 -21.03 1.05
C GLN A 109 0.17 -19.73 0.60
N GLN A 110 1.22 -19.81 -0.21
CA GLN A 110 1.92 -18.64 -0.73
C GLN A 110 1.00 -17.79 -1.62
N ARG A 111 0.27 -18.43 -2.54
CA ARG A 111 -0.68 -17.75 -3.45
C ARG A 111 -1.83 -17.08 -2.69
N SER A 112 -2.38 -17.74 -1.67
CA SER A 112 -3.46 -17.17 -0.86
C SER A 112 -3.00 -15.95 -0.07
N ILE A 113 -1.77 -15.96 0.47
CA ILE A 113 -1.17 -14.78 1.13
C ILE A 113 -1.06 -13.61 0.14
N ILE A 114 -0.52 -13.84 -1.06
CA ILE A 114 -0.38 -12.80 -2.09
C ILE A 114 -1.76 -12.24 -2.48
N TYR A 115 -2.71 -13.12 -2.79
CA TYR A 115 -4.04 -12.73 -3.24
C TYR A 115 -4.80 -11.95 -2.16
N ALA A 116 -4.82 -12.45 -0.92
CA ALA A 116 -5.49 -11.78 0.19
C ALA A 116 -4.87 -10.40 0.48
N ALA A 117 -3.54 -10.30 0.43
CA ALA A 117 -2.84 -9.03 0.63
C ALA A 117 -3.18 -8.00 -0.47
N ASN A 118 -3.26 -8.45 -1.73
CA ASN A 118 -3.61 -7.58 -2.86
C ASN A 118 -5.05 -7.05 -2.74
N ILE A 119 -6.00 -7.92 -2.38
CA ILE A 119 -7.40 -7.50 -2.16
C ILE A 119 -7.48 -6.49 -1.02
N ARG A 120 -6.94 -6.83 0.16
CA ARG A 120 -7.06 -5.97 1.34
C ARG A 120 -6.36 -4.62 1.14
N ALA A 121 -5.15 -4.62 0.57
CA ALA A 121 -4.45 -3.37 0.27
C ALA A 121 -5.21 -2.52 -0.77
N THR A 122 -5.83 -3.16 -1.78
CA THR A 122 -6.67 -2.45 -2.77
C THR A 122 -7.96 -1.90 -2.14
N GLN A 123 -8.60 -2.63 -1.23
CA GLN A 123 -9.78 -2.16 -0.50
C GLN A 123 -9.46 -0.94 0.35
N ILE A 124 -8.35 -0.96 1.11
CA ILE A 124 -7.90 0.19 1.90
C ILE A 124 -7.55 1.36 1.01
N ALA A 125 -6.77 1.13 -0.05
CA ALA A 125 -6.38 2.14 -1.03
C ALA A 125 -7.58 2.86 -1.68
N ASN A 126 -8.72 2.18 -1.77
CA ASN A 126 -9.95 2.68 -2.38
C ASN A 126 -11.05 3.03 -1.35
N SER A 127 -10.73 3.04 -0.06
CA SER A 127 -11.68 3.34 1.01
C SER A 127 -12.02 4.84 1.12
N SER A 128 -11.19 5.70 0.53
CA SER A 128 -11.44 7.14 0.47
C SER A 128 -12.05 7.56 -0.86
N ASN A 129 -13.09 8.39 -0.80
CA ASN A 129 -13.67 9.05 -1.97
C ASN A 129 -12.80 10.19 -2.51
N THR A 130 -11.81 10.67 -1.74
CA THR A 130 -10.94 11.78 -2.16
C THR A 130 -9.71 11.32 -2.94
N LEU A 131 -9.37 10.04 -2.88
CA LEU A 131 -8.19 9.48 -3.54
C LEU A 131 -8.60 8.77 -4.84
N PRO A 132 -7.79 8.87 -5.91
CA PRO A 132 -8.04 8.12 -7.12
C PRO A 132 -7.92 6.62 -6.84
N ARG A 133 -8.82 5.83 -7.44
CA ARG A 133 -8.81 4.37 -7.27
C ARG A 133 -7.52 3.77 -7.83
N LYS A 134 -6.92 2.84 -7.09
CA LYS A 134 -5.68 2.16 -7.49
C LYS A 134 -5.71 0.68 -7.12
N VAL A 135 -5.23 -0.16 -8.03
CA VAL A 135 -5.05 -1.60 -7.79
C VAL A 135 -3.66 -1.82 -7.21
N ILE A 136 -3.59 -2.42 -6.03
CA ILE A 136 -2.33 -2.70 -5.34
C ILE A 136 -1.96 -4.16 -5.56
N ARG A 137 -0.75 -4.38 -6.08
CA ARG A 137 -0.20 -5.72 -6.32
C ARG A 137 1.17 -5.85 -5.68
N LEU A 138 1.36 -6.90 -4.90
CA LEU A 138 2.65 -7.24 -4.32
C LEU A 138 3.65 -7.58 -5.42
N ARG A 139 4.75 -6.82 -5.47
CA ARG A 139 5.82 -6.97 -6.46
C ARG A 139 6.81 -8.07 -6.06
N VAL A 140 6.35 -9.32 -6.08
CA VAL A 140 7.20 -10.50 -5.85
C VAL A 140 7.20 -11.39 -7.09
N GLN A 141 8.33 -12.05 -7.33
CA GLN A 141 8.48 -12.97 -8.45
C GLN A 141 8.98 -14.33 -7.95
N PRO A 142 8.40 -15.44 -8.44
CA PRO A 142 8.96 -16.75 -8.19
C PRO A 142 10.32 -16.86 -8.90
N VAL A 143 11.31 -17.46 -8.24
CA VAL A 143 12.63 -17.71 -8.82
C VAL A 143 12.52 -18.65 -10.03
N ASN A 144 11.65 -19.66 -9.94
CA ASN A 144 11.30 -20.54 -11.04
C ASN A 144 9.77 -20.65 -11.17
N LYS A 145 9.21 -20.22 -12.31
CA LYS A 145 7.75 -20.17 -12.55
C LYS A 145 7.12 -21.54 -12.77
N SER A 146 7.87 -22.50 -13.30
CA SER A 146 7.36 -23.85 -13.58
C SER A 146 7.36 -24.74 -12.33
N GLU A 147 7.93 -24.26 -11.24
CA GLU A 147 8.14 -25.05 -10.04
C GLU A 147 6.99 -24.91 -9.03
N LEU A 148 6.62 -26.03 -8.41
CA LEU A 148 5.64 -26.09 -7.34
C LEU A 148 6.22 -25.56 -6.02
N ALA A 149 5.52 -24.64 -5.34
CA ALA A 149 6.03 -23.94 -4.14
C ALA A 149 7.39 -23.28 -4.41
N PRO A 150 7.43 -22.28 -5.30
CA PRO A 150 8.67 -21.60 -5.63
C PRO A 150 9.17 -20.78 -4.43
N GLU A 151 10.48 -20.57 -4.41
CA GLU A 151 11.05 -19.47 -3.64
C GLU A 151 10.66 -18.15 -4.32
N TYR A 152 10.25 -17.16 -3.54
CA TYR A 152 9.95 -15.82 -4.03
C TYR A 152 11.11 -14.88 -3.75
N LYS A 153 11.37 -13.98 -4.69
CA LYS A 153 12.31 -12.87 -4.54
C LYS A 153 11.63 -11.54 -4.81
N VAL A 154 12.18 -10.49 -4.24
CA VAL A 154 11.84 -9.10 -4.56
C VAL A 154 12.58 -8.67 -5.83
N ASP A 155 11.99 -7.75 -6.58
CA ASP A 155 12.63 -7.16 -7.76
C ASP A 155 13.80 -6.25 -7.38
N ALA A 156 14.79 -6.07 -8.26
CA ALA A 156 15.94 -5.18 -7.99
C ALA A 156 15.50 -3.73 -7.70
N ASN A 157 14.41 -3.28 -8.32
CA ASN A 157 13.81 -1.95 -8.12
C ASN A 157 12.55 -2.01 -7.24
N PHE A 158 12.50 -2.95 -6.29
CA PHE A 158 11.30 -3.24 -5.50
C PHE A 158 10.73 -2.00 -4.80
N GLU A 159 11.54 -1.19 -4.11
CA GLU A 159 11.04 -0.01 -3.39
C GLU A 159 10.32 0.99 -4.32
N LYS A 160 10.82 1.16 -5.55
CA LYS A 160 10.18 2.05 -6.53
C LYS A 160 8.93 1.40 -7.11
N ALA A 161 9.01 0.11 -7.47
CA ALA A 161 7.91 -0.64 -8.10
C ALA A 161 6.73 -0.89 -7.14
N GLN A 162 7.02 -1.00 -5.84
CA GLN A 162 6.06 -1.22 -4.78
C GLN A 162 5.50 0.09 -4.22
N SER A 163 6.06 1.26 -4.60
CA SER A 163 5.60 2.55 -4.07
C SER A 163 4.14 2.86 -4.44
N LEU A 164 3.40 3.34 -3.44
CA LEU A 164 2.02 3.80 -3.56
C LEU A 164 2.01 5.31 -3.45
N ASN A 165 2.16 5.97 -4.60
CA ASN A 165 2.05 7.42 -4.71
C ASN A 165 0.66 7.82 -5.23
N TYR A 166 0.11 8.88 -4.64
CA TYR A 166 -1.11 9.56 -5.02
C TYR A 166 -0.79 11.01 -5.39
N SER A 167 -1.37 11.45 -6.49
CA SER A 167 -1.42 12.85 -6.91
C SER A 167 -2.89 13.18 -7.16
N TYR A 168 -3.45 14.11 -6.39
CA TYR A 168 -4.84 14.52 -6.52
C TYR A 168 -4.98 16.03 -6.38
N ARG A 169 -6.11 16.57 -6.86
CA ARG A 169 -6.42 17.99 -6.82
C ARG A 169 -7.58 18.21 -5.87
N LEU A 170 -7.45 19.22 -5.01
CA LEU A 170 -8.55 19.72 -4.21
C LEU A 170 -9.06 21.00 -4.87
N SER A 171 -10.28 20.92 -5.40
CA SER A 171 -10.97 22.08 -5.93
C SER A 171 -11.39 22.96 -4.77
N MET A 172 -11.04 24.25 -4.83
CA MET A 172 -11.48 25.22 -3.82
C MET A 172 -13.00 25.36 -3.80
N LYS A 173 -13.68 25.03 -4.91
CA LYS A 173 -15.15 25.04 -5.01
C LYS A 173 -15.81 24.03 -4.08
N ASP A 174 -15.11 22.95 -3.75
CA ASP A 174 -15.61 21.91 -2.84
C ASP A 174 -15.38 22.27 -1.37
N ILE A 175 -14.62 23.35 -1.12
CA ILE A 175 -14.16 23.75 0.21
C ILE A 175 -14.77 25.08 0.64
N LEU A 176 -14.80 26.06 -0.27
CA LEU A 176 -15.28 27.42 0.00
C LEU A 176 -16.68 27.64 -0.60
N PRO A 177 -17.54 28.41 0.09
CA PRO A 177 -18.80 28.88 -0.49
C PRO A 177 -18.58 29.68 -1.78
N GLY A 178 -19.49 29.55 -2.74
CA GLY A 178 -19.37 30.19 -4.06
C GLY A 178 -19.15 31.71 -4.02
N TRP A 179 -19.80 32.40 -3.08
CA TRP A 179 -19.65 33.85 -2.89
C TRP A 179 -18.23 34.25 -2.45
N LEU A 180 -17.54 33.37 -1.72
CA LEU A 180 -16.19 33.57 -1.20
C LEU A 180 -15.13 33.36 -2.27
N LEU A 181 -15.41 32.52 -3.26
CA LEU A 181 -14.51 32.27 -4.40
C LEU A 181 -14.24 33.54 -5.23
N ASN A 182 -15.21 34.45 -5.30
CA ASN A 182 -15.07 35.71 -6.03
C ASN A 182 -13.98 36.62 -5.48
N PHE A 183 -13.56 36.43 -4.22
CA PHE A 183 -12.44 37.15 -3.62
C PHE A 183 -11.07 36.56 -4.00
N PHE A 184 -11.03 35.36 -4.57
CA PHE A 184 -9.81 34.68 -5.00
C PHE A 184 -9.69 34.74 -6.53
N ILE A 185 -8.99 35.74 -7.03
CA ILE A 185 -8.89 36.15 -8.45
C ILE A 185 -8.33 35.04 -9.37
N GLU A 186 -7.59 34.07 -8.82
CA GLU A 186 -7.24 32.82 -9.50
C GLU A 186 -7.48 31.63 -8.56
N VAL A 187 -8.58 30.91 -8.80
CA VAL A 187 -8.86 29.66 -8.09
C VAL A 187 -8.02 28.54 -8.70
N LYS A 188 -6.75 28.43 -8.30
CA LYS A 188 -5.93 27.27 -8.65
C LYS A 188 -6.27 26.10 -7.74
N ASP A 189 -6.53 24.95 -8.34
CA ASP A 189 -6.66 23.71 -7.59
C ASP A 189 -5.42 23.47 -6.73
N LEU A 190 -5.63 23.08 -5.47
CA LEU A 190 -4.53 22.70 -4.59
C LEU A 190 -4.04 21.31 -5.02
N GLN A 191 -2.82 21.25 -5.55
CA GLN A 191 -2.17 19.99 -5.88
C GLN A 191 -1.66 19.30 -4.61
N MET A 192 -2.13 18.09 -4.38
CA MET A 192 -1.76 17.26 -3.23
C MET A 192 -0.97 16.07 -3.71
N LYS A 193 0.16 15.84 -3.04
CA LYS A 193 0.98 14.65 -3.25
C LYS A 193 1.27 13.95 -1.92
N CYS A 194 1.21 12.63 -1.96
CA CYS A 194 1.49 11.78 -0.81
C CYS A 194 1.81 10.37 -1.31
N GLY A 195 2.56 9.62 -0.53
CA GLY A 195 2.78 8.23 -0.81
C GLY A 195 3.50 7.50 0.31
N ALA A 196 3.53 6.19 0.15
CA ALA A 196 4.27 5.29 1.01
C ALA A 196 4.93 4.20 0.16
N THR A 197 6.05 3.68 0.65
CA THR A 197 6.74 2.53 0.07
C THR A 197 7.15 1.55 1.16
N LEU A 198 7.64 0.38 0.77
CA LEU A 198 8.29 -0.57 1.66
C LEU A 198 9.80 -0.38 1.61
N LYS A 199 10.42 -0.25 2.78
CA LYS A 199 11.87 -0.26 2.93
C LYS A 199 12.30 -1.47 3.75
N LYS A 200 13.42 -2.06 3.37
CA LYS A 200 14.04 -3.13 4.16
C LYS A 200 14.75 -2.49 5.35
N LYS A 201 14.34 -2.86 6.57
CA LYS A 201 15.04 -2.52 7.81
C LYS A 201 15.37 -3.83 8.53
N GLU A 202 16.67 -4.06 8.74
CA GLU A 202 17.18 -5.36 9.21
C GLU A 202 16.72 -6.48 8.25
N ASP A 203 15.84 -7.37 8.72
CA ASP A 203 15.28 -8.49 7.96
C ASP A 203 13.78 -8.36 7.66
N LYS A 204 13.18 -7.19 7.93
CA LYS A 204 11.75 -6.95 7.69
C LYS A 204 11.54 -5.80 6.72
N TRP A 205 10.53 -5.97 5.86
CA TRP A 205 10.01 -4.90 5.03
C TRP A 205 8.95 -4.13 5.80
N LEU A 206 9.18 -2.84 5.99
CA LEU A 206 8.33 -1.94 6.77
C LEU A 206 7.81 -0.78 5.91
N PRO A 207 6.57 -0.32 6.14
CA PRO A 207 6.02 0.82 5.45
C PRO A 207 6.70 2.11 5.91
N VAL A 208 7.11 2.94 4.94
CA VAL A 208 7.72 4.26 5.17
C VAL A 208 7.09 5.26 4.22
N LEU A 209 6.86 6.49 4.68
CA LEU A 209 6.39 7.56 3.81
C LEU A 209 7.40 7.82 2.69
N SER A 210 6.91 7.90 1.45
CA SER A 210 7.74 8.30 0.31
C SER A 210 7.70 9.82 0.15
N ALA A 211 8.83 10.40 -0.24
CA ALA A 211 8.82 11.72 -0.85
C ALA A 211 7.99 11.60 -2.14
N ALA A 212 6.89 12.32 -2.21
CA ALA A 212 6.01 12.25 -3.36
C ALA A 212 6.63 13.11 -4.48
N ASN A 213 7.35 12.46 -5.39
CA ASN A 213 8.00 13.10 -6.54
C ASN A 213 6.97 13.72 -7.50
#